data_AF-A0A164RTY5-F1
#
_entry.id   AF-A0A164RTY5-F1
#
_cell.length_a   1.000
_cell.length_b   1.000
_cell.length_c   1.000
_cell.angle_alpha   90.00
_cell.angle_beta   90.00
_cell.angle_gamma   90.00
#
_symmetry.space_group_name_H-M   'P 1'
#
loop_
_entity.id
_entity.type
_entity.pdbx_description
1 polymer ?
#
loop_
_entity_poly.entity_id
_entity_poly.type
_entity_poly.pdbx_seq_one_letter_code
_entity_poly.pdbx_strand_id
1 'polypeptide(L)'
;MTYGTVMEYTENHPEVDRVHIMSEICEGLVYLHAQDVIHGDLNARNILVSDRGHPVLAGFGLPRLEELDGLTRLKELERVFTNPSITSRSATRWGTIRYMAPELFDDDFRKPTKATDVWALGCLMLVGDFLTKTVI
;
A
#
# COMPACT_ATOMS: atom_id res chain seq x y z
N MET A 1 15.57 0.11 -4.99
CA MET A 1 15.72 -1.27 -5.52
C MET A 1 15.71 -1.20 -7.03
N THR A 2 16.45 -2.10 -7.71
CA THR A 2 16.78 -1.98 -9.14
C THR A 2 15.57 -2.11 -10.07
N TYR A 3 14.55 -2.89 -9.70
CA TYR A 3 13.37 -3.14 -10.52
C TYR A 3 12.16 -2.26 -10.18
N GLY A 4 12.35 -1.23 -9.35
CA GLY A 4 11.27 -0.31 -9.00
C GLY A 4 10.18 -0.96 -8.15
N THR A 5 8.92 -0.59 -8.44
CA THR A 5 7.74 -1.11 -7.72
C THR A 5 7.29 -2.44 -8.30
N VAL A 6 6.50 -3.20 -7.53
CA VAL A 6 5.94 -4.48 -8.00
C VAL A 6 5.05 -4.33 -9.24
N MET A 7 4.40 -3.18 -9.40
CA MET A 7 3.61 -2.88 -10.62
C MET A 7 4.52 -2.72 -11.83
N GLU A 8 5.56 -1.90 -11.71
CA GLU A 8 6.54 -1.68 -12.78
C GLU A 8 7.27 -2.98 -13.15
N TYR A 9 7.61 -3.81 -12.15
CA TYR A 9 8.24 -5.10 -12.37
C TYR A 9 7.35 -6.05 -13.17
N THR A 10 6.09 -6.23 -12.75
CA THR A 10 5.14 -7.18 -13.38
C THR A 10 4.60 -6.70 -14.73
N GLU A 11 4.70 -5.40 -15.04
CA GLU A 11 4.43 -4.85 -16.37
C GLU A 11 5.58 -5.12 -17.34
N ASN A 12 6.82 -5.00 -16.87
CA ASN A 12 8.02 -5.25 -17.69
C ASN A 12 8.38 -6.74 -17.82
N HIS A 13 7.83 -7.60 -16.96
CA HIS A 13 8.06 -9.05 -16.94
C HIS A 13 6.70 -9.79 -16.88
N PRO A 14 5.93 -9.84 -17.99
CA PRO A 14 4.61 -10.45 -18.01
C PRO A 14 4.63 -11.98 -17.75
N GLU A 15 5.78 -12.62 -17.88
CA GLU A 15 6.00 -14.05 -17.66
C GLU A 15 6.11 -14.44 -16.17
N VAL A 16 6.25 -13.46 -15.27
CA VAL A 16 6.45 -13.76 -13.84
C VAL A 16 5.20 -14.36 -13.22
N ASP A 17 5.40 -15.30 -12.30
CA ASP A 17 4.32 -15.86 -11.50
C ASP A 17 3.86 -14.83 -10.46
N ARG A 18 2.78 -14.13 -10.80
CA ARG A 18 2.17 -13.12 -9.93
C ARG A 18 1.56 -13.72 -8.67
N VAL A 19 1.17 -14.99 -8.69
CA VAL A 19 0.67 -15.70 -7.50
C VAL A 19 1.84 -15.97 -6.55
N HIS A 20 3.00 -16.37 -7.08
CA HIS A 20 4.22 -16.52 -6.28
C HIS A 20 4.65 -15.20 -5.64
N ILE A 21 4.69 -14.10 -6.40
CA ILE A 21 4.99 -12.76 -5.85
C ILE A 21 4.01 -12.39 -4.74
N MET A 22 2.72 -12.68 -4.92
CA MET A 22 1.71 -12.41 -3.88
C MET A 22 1.94 -13.24 -2.62
N SER A 23 2.35 -14.50 -2.76
CA SER A 23 2.72 -15.36 -1.62
C SER A 23 3.87 -14.75 -0.82
N GLU A 24 4.93 -14.29 -1.48
CA GLU A 24 6.08 -13.66 -0.82
C GLU A 24 5.69 -12.34 -0.12
N ILE A 25 4.78 -11.54 -0.71
CA ILE A 25 4.21 -10.35 -0.06
C ILE A 25 3.46 -10.74 1.23
N CYS A 26 2.67 -11.82 1.19
CA CYS A 26 1.95 -12.34 2.36
C CYS A 26 2.92 -12.79 3.45
N GLU A 27 3.99 -13.51 3.08
CA GLU A 27 5.03 -13.94 4.02
C GLU A 27 5.71 -12.75 4.70
N GLY A 28 6.04 -11.70 3.93
CA GLY A 28 6.57 -10.46 4.47
C GLY A 28 5.62 -9.80 5.46
N LEU A 29 4.31 -9.79 5.17
CA LEU A 29 3.32 -9.18 6.07
C LEU A 29 3.11 -10.01 7.35
N VAL A 30 3.07 -11.34 7.22
CA VAL A 30 3.01 -12.27 8.35
C VAL A 30 4.21 -12.07 9.27
N TYR A 31 5.41 -11.92 8.70
CA TYR A 31 6.62 -11.61 9.48
C TYR A 31 6.47 -10.32 10.27
N LEU A 32 6.04 -9.21 9.64
CA LEU A 32 5.82 -7.94 10.34
C LEU A 32 4.83 -8.10 11.50
N HIS A 33 3.69 -8.73 11.23
CA HIS A 33 2.64 -8.93 12.22
C HIS A 33 3.10 -9.82 13.39
N ALA A 34 3.98 -10.78 13.14
CA ALA A 34 4.62 -11.59 14.18
C ALA A 34 5.59 -10.79 15.05
N GLN A 35 6.15 -9.69 14.54
CA GLN A 35 6.99 -8.75 15.28
C GLN A 35 6.21 -7.59 15.90
N ASP A 36 4.87 -7.68 15.97
CA ASP A 36 3.97 -6.59 16.39
C ASP A 36 4.15 -5.27 15.60
N VAL A 37 4.63 -5.37 14.36
CA VAL A 37 4.73 -4.25 13.43
C VAL A 37 3.50 -4.21 12.54
N ILE A 38 2.81 -3.08 12.54
CA ILE A 38 1.72 -2.76 11.60
C ILE A 38 2.32 -1.94 10.47
N HIS A 39 2.07 -2.32 9.21
CA HIS A 39 2.55 -1.58 8.06
C HIS A 39 1.82 -0.25 7.91
N GLY A 40 0.48 -0.25 7.95
CA GLY A 40 -0.39 0.93 8.00
C GLY A 40 -0.52 1.76 6.70
N ASP A 41 0.25 1.41 5.66
CA ASP A 41 0.17 2.02 4.32
C ASP A 41 0.54 0.99 3.25
N LEU A 42 0.11 -0.27 3.43
CA LEU A 42 0.39 -1.32 2.46
C LEU A 42 -0.33 -1.00 1.13
N ASN A 43 0.43 -0.79 0.07
CA ASN A 43 -0.10 -0.54 -1.28
C ASN A 43 0.95 -0.89 -2.34
N ALA A 44 0.55 -0.97 -3.61
CA ALA A 44 1.43 -1.41 -4.69
C ALA A 44 2.68 -0.54 -4.92
N ARG A 45 2.68 0.73 -4.48
CA ARG A 45 3.86 1.61 -4.55
C ARG A 45 4.86 1.34 -3.44
N ASN A 46 4.37 0.78 -2.33
CA ASN A 46 5.14 0.44 -1.14
C ASN A 46 5.62 -1.03 -1.17
N ILE A 47 5.55 -1.69 -2.33
CA ILE A 47 6.15 -3.00 -2.56
C ILE A 47 7.17 -2.82 -3.67
N LEU A 48 8.44 -2.96 -3.30
CA LEU A 48 9.57 -2.84 -4.21
C LEU A 48 10.04 -4.23 -4.62
N VAL A 49 10.76 -4.35 -5.73
CA VAL A 49 11.34 -5.62 -6.16
C VAL A 49 12.86 -5.53 -6.12
N SER A 50 13.47 -6.43 -5.35
CA SER A 50 14.93 -6.55 -5.18
C SER A 50 15.61 -6.93 -6.48
N ASP A 51 16.93 -6.73 -6.59
CA ASP A 51 17.76 -7.15 -7.73
C ASP A 51 17.69 -8.66 -8.04
N ARG A 52 17.19 -9.47 -7.10
CA ARG A 52 16.95 -10.91 -7.26
C ARG A 52 15.53 -11.25 -7.71
N GLY A 53 14.67 -10.27 -7.95
CA GLY A 53 13.28 -10.48 -8.37
C GLY A 53 12.29 -10.71 -7.22
N HIS A 54 12.72 -10.68 -5.97
CA HIS A 54 11.84 -10.89 -4.81
C HIS A 54 11.17 -9.57 -4.37
N PRO A 55 9.87 -9.58 -4.03
CA PRO A 55 9.17 -8.44 -3.49
C PRO A 55 9.62 -8.14 -2.06
N VAL A 56 9.68 -6.85 -1.72
CA VAL A 56 10.09 -6.35 -0.41
C VAL A 56 9.13 -5.25 0.00
N LEU A 57 8.55 -5.40 1.18
CA LEU A 57 7.70 -4.38 1.79
C LEU A 57 8.54 -3.13 2.11
N ALA A 58 8.01 -1.96 1.80
CA ALA A 58 8.66 -0.66 1.95
C ALA A 58 7.64 0.40 2.41
N GLY A 59 8.04 1.66 2.50
CA GLY A 59 7.12 2.74 2.91
C GLY A 59 6.86 2.79 4.43
N PHE A 60 7.65 2.07 5.23
CA PHE A 60 7.73 2.30 6.67
C PHE A 60 8.36 3.67 6.91
N GLY A 61 7.59 4.61 7.47
CA GLY A 61 8.16 5.91 7.91
C GLY A 61 7.60 7.16 7.25
N LEU A 62 6.44 7.11 6.58
CA LEU A 62 5.63 8.33 6.59
C LEU A 62 5.27 8.61 8.06
N PRO A 63 5.43 9.87 8.56
CA PRO A 63 4.98 10.22 9.90
C PRO A 63 3.53 9.79 9.96
N ARG A 64 3.27 8.80 10.82
CA ARG A 64 1.92 8.30 11.01
C ARG A 64 1.09 9.52 11.37
N LEU A 65 -0.14 9.58 10.88
CA LEU A 65 -1.13 10.53 11.38
C LEU A 65 -1.33 10.41 12.92
N GLU A 66 -0.72 9.42 13.54
CA GLU A 66 -0.57 9.17 14.98
C GLU A 66 0.51 10.02 15.67
N GLU A 67 1.54 10.49 14.96
CA GLU A 67 2.55 11.43 15.47
C GLU A 67 2.10 12.88 15.28
N LEU A 68 1.08 13.09 14.44
CA LEU A 68 0.45 14.37 14.19
C LEU A 68 -0.73 14.55 15.15
N ASP A 69 -0.85 15.74 15.74
CA ASP A 69 -2.06 16.07 16.49
C ASP A 69 -3.31 16.03 15.58
N GLY A 70 -4.50 15.87 16.18
CA GLY A 70 -5.75 15.72 15.43
C GLY A 70 -6.03 16.88 14.47
N LEU A 71 -5.56 18.08 14.78
CA LEU A 71 -5.69 19.28 13.94
C LEU A 71 -4.76 19.23 12.72
N THR A 72 -3.54 18.74 12.89
CA THR A 72 -2.55 18.59 11.81
C THR A 72 -2.97 17.47 10.87
N ARG A 73 -3.54 16.39 11.40
CA ARG A 73 -4.16 15.30 10.64
C ARG A 73 -5.35 15.80 9.79
N LEU A 74 -6.24 16.60 10.36
CA LEU A 74 -7.36 17.21 9.63
C LEU A 74 -6.90 18.17 8.53
N LYS A 75 -5.90 19.03 8.81
CA LYS A 75 -5.32 19.94 7.82
C LYS A 75 -4.62 19.19 6.68
N GLU A 76 -3.97 18.08 6.97
CA GLU A 76 -3.38 17.19 5.97
C GLU A 76 -4.44 16.52 5.08
N LEU A 77 -5.53 16.01 5.68
CA LEU A 77 -6.68 15.47 4.95
C LEU A 77 -7.32 16.56 4.07
N GLU A 78 -7.59 17.73 4.63
CA GLU A 78 -8.20 18.87 3.92
C GLU A 78 -7.33 19.32 2.73
N ARG A 79 -6.00 19.42 2.89
CA ARG A 79 -5.08 19.75 1.79
C ARG A 79 -5.11 18.75 0.64
N VAL A 80 -5.34 17.47 0.93
CA VAL A 80 -5.45 16.41 -0.07
C VAL A 80 -6.78 16.48 -0.82
N PHE A 81 -7.88 16.84 -0.14
CA PHE A 81 -9.20 16.95 -0.74
C PHE A 81 -9.47 18.29 -1.46
N THR A 82 -8.82 19.37 -1.04
CA THR A 82 -9.08 20.73 -1.55
C THR A 82 -8.11 21.21 -2.64
N ASN A 83 -7.00 20.50 -2.89
CA ASN A 83 -6.04 20.89 -3.91
C ASN A 83 -6.10 19.99 -5.16
N PRO A 84 -6.84 20.39 -6.22
CA PRO A 84 -6.95 19.61 -7.45
C PRO A 84 -5.61 19.46 -8.19
N SER A 85 -4.58 20.24 -7.84
CA SER A 85 -3.23 20.14 -8.43
C SER A 85 -2.44 18.91 -7.94
N ILE A 86 -2.88 18.25 -6.86
CA ILE A 86 -2.25 17.02 -6.36
C ILE A 86 -2.80 15.79 -7.11
N THR A 87 -3.80 15.95 -7.99
CA THR A 87 -4.38 14.87 -8.84
C THR A 87 -3.45 14.40 -9.98
N SER A 88 -2.20 14.88 -10.04
CA SER A 88 -1.17 14.25 -10.85
C SER A 88 -1.08 12.77 -10.49
N ARG A 89 -1.15 11.91 -11.51
CA ARG A 89 -1.16 10.44 -11.46
C ARG A 89 -0.01 9.81 -10.63
N SER A 90 0.92 10.61 -10.11
CA SER A 90 2.04 10.18 -9.25
C SER A 90 2.01 10.69 -7.80
N ALA A 91 1.12 11.58 -7.37
CA ALA A 91 1.32 12.31 -6.09
C ALA A 91 0.18 12.33 -5.07
N THR A 92 -1.01 11.80 -5.35
CA THR A 92 -2.12 11.89 -4.39
C THR A 92 -2.33 10.63 -3.55
N ARG A 93 -2.55 10.83 -2.25
CA ARG A 93 -3.08 9.83 -1.31
C ARG A 93 -4.40 9.18 -1.78
N TRP A 94 -5.06 9.66 -2.84
CA TRP A 94 -6.13 8.93 -3.54
C TRP A 94 -5.71 7.53 -4.00
N GLY A 95 -4.42 7.31 -4.30
CA GLY A 95 -3.87 5.98 -4.55
C GLY A 95 -3.89 5.08 -3.31
N THR A 96 -3.64 5.63 -2.13
CA THR A 96 -3.66 4.94 -0.82
C THR A 96 -5.08 4.69 -0.31
N ILE A 97 -6.02 5.63 -0.53
CA ILE A 97 -7.43 5.50 -0.09
C ILE A 97 -8.07 4.20 -0.62
N ARG A 98 -7.72 3.78 -1.85
CA ARG A 98 -8.24 2.53 -2.45
C ARG A 98 -7.82 1.26 -1.71
N TYR A 99 -6.77 1.33 -0.88
CA TYR A 99 -6.28 0.22 -0.05
C TYR A 99 -6.68 0.38 1.42
N MET A 100 -7.33 1.49 1.79
CA MET A 100 -7.63 1.80 3.17
C MET A 100 -8.89 1.05 3.64
N ALA A 101 -8.80 0.46 4.84
CA ALA A 101 -9.91 -0.23 5.47
C ALA A 101 -11.00 0.77 5.90
N PRO A 102 -12.30 0.39 5.81
CA PRO A 102 -13.42 1.30 6.09
C PRO A 102 -13.39 1.87 7.51
N GLU A 103 -12.94 1.08 8.50
CA GLU A 103 -12.84 1.50 9.90
C GLU A 103 -11.82 2.62 10.16
N LEU A 104 -10.93 2.91 9.20
CA LEU A 104 -9.99 4.03 9.29
C LEU A 104 -10.63 5.38 8.94
N PHE A 105 -11.85 5.36 8.39
CA PHE A 105 -12.64 6.55 8.07
C PHE A 105 -13.65 6.92 9.17
N ASP A 106 -13.79 6.11 10.22
CA ASP A 106 -14.65 6.44 11.36
C ASP A 106 -14.18 7.74 12.04
N ASP A 107 -15.15 8.53 12.54
CA ASP A 107 -14.93 9.85 13.17
C ASP A 107 -13.95 9.81 14.36
N ASP A 108 -13.73 8.63 14.95
CA ASP A 108 -12.79 8.39 16.04
C ASP A 108 -11.32 8.28 15.59
N PHE A 109 -11.03 8.47 14.30
CA PHE A 109 -9.67 8.48 13.74
C PHE A 109 -8.85 7.25 14.15
N ARG A 110 -9.46 6.06 14.04
CA ARG A 110 -8.85 4.80 14.47
C ARG A 110 -7.46 4.61 13.89
N LYS A 111 -6.59 4.01 14.70
CA LYS A 111 -5.23 3.67 14.30
C LYS A 111 -5.25 2.47 13.35
N PRO A 112 -4.34 2.41 12.38
CA PRO A 112 -4.06 1.18 11.65
C PRO A 112 -3.85 0.02 12.61
N THR A 113 -4.32 -1.15 12.20
CA THR A 113 -4.18 -2.40 12.93
C THR A 113 -3.68 -3.49 11.99
N LYS A 114 -3.35 -4.66 12.54
CA LYS A 114 -3.06 -5.84 11.72
C LYS A 114 -4.22 -6.16 10.77
N ALA A 115 -5.47 -5.95 11.19
CA ALA A 115 -6.65 -6.18 10.36
C ALA A 115 -6.74 -5.18 9.19
N THR A 116 -6.37 -3.92 9.40
CA THR A 116 -6.39 -2.92 8.32
C THR A 116 -5.31 -3.22 7.27
N ASP A 117 -4.17 -3.79 7.66
CA ASP A 117 -3.17 -4.28 6.71
C ASP A 117 -3.68 -5.46 5.88
N VAL A 118 -4.41 -6.39 6.50
CA VAL A 118 -5.04 -7.53 5.80
C VAL A 118 -6.08 -7.05 4.80
N TRP A 119 -6.87 -6.01 5.13
CA TRP A 119 -7.75 -5.36 4.18
C TRP A 119 -6.98 -4.79 2.99
N ALA A 120 -5.91 -4.03 3.26
CA ALA A 120 -5.07 -3.44 2.22
C ALA A 120 -4.43 -4.50 1.30
N LEU A 121 -4.03 -5.64 1.86
CA LEU A 121 -3.56 -6.80 1.10
C LEU A 121 -4.67 -7.36 0.18
N GLY A 122 -5.90 -7.48 0.66
CA GLY A 122 -7.05 -7.86 -0.17
C GLY A 122 -7.30 -6.88 -1.32
N CYS A 123 -7.22 -5.58 -1.03
CA CYS A 123 -7.26 -4.54 -2.06
C CYS A 123 -6.11 -4.66 -3.06
N LEU A 124 -4.90 -5.01 -2.63
CA LEU A 124 -3.77 -5.24 -3.54
C LEU A 124 -4.01 -6.38 -4.52
N MET A 125 -4.59 -7.48 -4.03
CA MET A 125 -4.96 -8.62 -4.87
C MET A 125 -6.04 -8.27 -5.92
N LEU A 126 -6.98 -7.39 -5.56
CA LEU A 126 -8.17 -7.06 -6.38
C LEU A 126 -8.01 -5.80 -7.25
N VAL A 127 -7.57 -4.69 -6.66
CA VAL A 127 -7.56 -3.33 -7.25
C VAL A 127 -6.37 -3.13 -8.19
N GLY A 128 -5.28 -3.85 -7.98
CA GLY A 128 -4.03 -3.66 -8.73
C GLY A 128 -4.02 -4.30 -10.11
N ASP A 129 -5.12 -4.90 -10.58
CA ASP A 129 -5.11 -5.79 -11.74
C ASP A 129 -4.06 -6.92 -11.64
N PHE A 130 -3.61 -7.20 -10.41
CA PHE A 130 -2.42 -8.02 -10.17
C PHE A 130 -2.71 -9.46 -10.59
N LEU A 131 -3.88 -9.99 -10.21
CA LEU A 131 -4.34 -11.33 -10.57
C LEU A 131 -5.39 -11.33 -11.68
N THR A 132 -5.95 -10.19 -12.08
CA THR A 132 -7.09 -10.11 -13.02
C THR A 132 -6.69 -9.81 -14.47
N LYS A 133 -5.45 -9.40 -14.75
CA LYS A 133 -4.91 -9.37 -16.13
C LYS A 133 -4.63 -10.80 -16.61
N THR A 134 -5.70 -11.53 -16.91
CA THR A 134 -5.63 -12.73 -17.75
C THR A 134 -5.38 -12.26 -19.17
N VAL A 135 -4.26 -12.70 -19.76
CA VAL A 135 -4.01 -12.57 -21.19
C VAL A 135 -5.14 -13.30 -21.91
N ILE A 136 -6.00 -12.54 -22.59
CA ILE A 136 -6.94 -13.06 -23.60
C ILE A 136 -6.32 -12.80 -24.97
#